data_AF-A0A8C1LLZ5-F1
#
_entry.id   AF-A0A8C1LLZ5-F1
#
_cell.length_a   1.000
_cell.length_b   1.000
_cell.length_c   1.000
_cell.angle_alpha   90.00
_cell.angle_beta   90.00
_cell.angle_gamma   90.00
#
_symmetry.space_group_name_H-M   'P 1'
#
loop_
_entity.id
_entity.type
_entity.pdbx_description
1 polymer ?
#
loop_
_entity_poly.entity_id
_entity_poly.type
_entity_poly.pdbx_seq_one_letter_code
_entity_poly.pdbx_strand_id
1 'polypeptide(L)'
;MQKKKYIYIYIYTTRALADSLSGRSFTMECKHFKLRKNAGSYFPFTFTDIRGMEQEEGNGVHPKDISKILLGHVQNGYICNAESPISEGNPKYNENPSLNDRIHCLVAVIPANSISLMEQTVIDQLRKVRHKARDLGIPQVIIMTKVDEVCPLVQSNLEKVYTSKKIKKKMKECSIKLGVPVNCIFPVKNYYDEGPGNTEMDILILKALLNIVNFASDYVQDQTDNEFMNE
;
A
#
# COMPACT_ATOMS: atom_id res chain seq x y z
N MET A 1 17.90 -1.47 20.31
CA MET A 1 16.85 -0.54 19.83
C MET A 1 15.83 -1.31 19.02
N GLN A 2 14.53 -1.20 19.31
CA GLN A 2 13.49 -1.88 18.52
C GLN A 2 13.28 -1.16 17.18
N LYS A 3 13.66 -1.81 16.07
CA LYS A 3 13.42 -1.34 14.70
C LYS A 3 11.92 -1.46 14.37
N LYS A 4 11.32 -0.41 13.79
CA LYS A 4 9.88 -0.34 13.46
C LYS A 4 9.68 -0.63 11.98
N LYS A 5 8.75 -1.52 11.63
CA LYS A 5 8.42 -1.91 10.25
C LYS A 5 7.34 -0.96 9.69
N TYR A 6 7.25 -0.76 8.37
CA TYR A 6 6.19 0.06 7.75
C TYR A 6 5.48 -0.77 6.68
N ILE A 7 4.14 -0.81 6.71
CA ILE A 7 3.23 -1.73 5.97
C ILE A 7 2.03 -0.91 5.51
N TYR A 8 1.34 -1.21 4.41
CA TYR A 8 0.15 -0.47 3.95
C TYR A 8 -1.03 -1.42 3.78
N ILE A 9 -2.06 -1.37 4.65
CA ILE A 9 -3.29 -2.17 4.60
C ILE A 9 -4.39 -1.38 5.32
N TYR A 10 -5.52 -1.21 4.64
CA TYR A 10 -6.76 -0.79 5.26
C TYR A 10 -7.24 -1.90 6.21
N ILE A 11 -6.89 -1.76 7.49
CA ILE A 11 -7.53 -2.48 8.59
C ILE A 11 -8.48 -1.48 9.22
N TYR A 12 -9.75 -1.89 9.39
CA TYR A 12 -10.84 -1.11 9.98
C TYR A 12 -10.32 -0.30 11.19
N THR A 13 -9.99 0.95 10.95
CA THR A 13 -9.64 1.92 11.98
C THR A 13 -10.49 3.13 11.67
N THR A 14 -11.32 3.53 12.63
CA THR A 14 -12.12 4.78 12.55
C THR A 14 -11.25 6.04 12.40
N ARG A 15 -9.92 5.87 12.39
CA ARG A 15 -8.91 6.92 12.23
C ARG A 15 -8.49 7.10 10.77
N ALA A 16 -8.69 6.12 9.90
CA ALA A 16 -8.43 6.19 8.45
C ALA A 16 -9.77 6.35 7.75
N LEU A 17 -10.16 7.60 7.50
CA LEU A 17 -11.39 7.93 6.79
C LEU A 17 -11.23 7.52 5.30
N ALA A 18 -12.33 7.11 4.67
CA ALA A 18 -12.39 6.77 3.25
C ALA A 18 -13.60 7.47 2.62
N ASP A 19 -13.47 7.94 1.38
CA ASP A 19 -14.58 8.51 0.62
C ASP A 19 -15.31 7.44 -0.19
N SER A 20 -16.62 7.59 -0.28
CA SER A 20 -17.50 6.72 -1.06
C SER A 20 -17.87 7.31 -2.43
N LEU A 21 -17.56 8.60 -2.69
CA LEU A 21 -18.27 9.37 -3.71
C LEU A 21 -17.44 10.25 -4.65
N SER A 22 -16.10 10.20 -4.70
CA SER A 22 -15.36 11.11 -5.60
C SER A 22 -14.37 10.46 -6.56
N GLY A 23 -14.27 11.04 -7.75
CA GLY A 23 -13.20 10.83 -8.72
C GLY A 23 -11.90 11.58 -8.38
N ARG A 24 -11.69 11.88 -7.09
CA ARG A 24 -10.51 12.58 -6.54
C ARG A 24 -9.98 11.83 -5.31
N SER A 25 -8.72 12.03 -4.97
CA SER A 25 -8.11 11.44 -3.78
C SER A 25 -8.67 12.07 -2.51
N PHE A 26 -9.22 11.24 -1.63
CA PHE A 26 -9.70 11.68 -0.32
C PHE A 26 -8.56 12.00 0.66
N THR A 27 -7.49 11.20 0.64
CA THR A 27 -6.32 11.44 1.48
C THR A 27 -5.53 12.61 0.90
N MET A 28 -5.37 13.68 1.70
CA MET A 28 -4.62 14.89 1.35
C MET A 28 -3.28 14.99 2.08
N GLU A 29 -3.05 14.12 3.07
CA GLU A 29 -1.95 14.20 4.03
C GLU A 29 -1.24 12.85 4.14
N CYS A 30 0.08 12.87 4.28
CA CYS A 30 0.88 11.72 4.68
C CYS A 30 0.63 11.39 6.16
N LYS A 31 -0.07 10.27 6.42
CA LYS A 31 -0.56 9.90 7.75
C LYS A 31 -0.03 8.55 8.22
N HIS A 32 0.57 8.53 9.41
CA HIS A 32 1.11 7.35 10.06
C HIS A 32 0.11 6.75 11.05
N PHE A 33 -0.36 5.53 10.77
CA PHE A 33 -1.25 4.75 11.60
C PHE A 33 -0.49 3.64 12.32
N LYS A 34 -0.68 3.57 13.64
CA LYS A 34 -0.16 2.48 14.47
C LYS A 34 -1.31 1.68 15.02
N LEU A 35 -1.24 0.36 14.88
CA LEU A 35 -2.20 -0.54 15.49
C LEU A 35 -1.84 -0.78 16.96
N ARG A 36 -2.83 -0.62 17.83
CA ARG A 36 -2.70 -0.93 19.25
C ARG A 36 -2.74 -2.43 19.45
N LYS A 37 -1.85 -2.95 20.29
CA LYS A 37 -1.86 -4.34 20.74
C LYS A 37 -2.67 -4.46 22.02
N ASN A 38 -2.22 -3.77 23.07
CA ASN A 38 -2.90 -3.63 24.37
C ASN A 38 -2.90 -2.15 24.80
N ALA A 39 -3.49 -1.84 25.95
CA ALA A 39 -3.37 -0.52 26.58
C ALA A 39 -1.88 -0.10 26.67
N GLY A 40 -1.52 1.00 25.99
CA GLY A 40 -0.17 1.55 26.00
C GLY A 40 0.85 0.88 25.06
N SER A 41 0.52 -0.17 24.31
CA SER A 41 1.46 -0.84 23.40
C SER A 41 0.96 -0.94 21.96
N TYR A 42 1.90 -0.97 21.02
CA TYR A 42 1.65 -1.01 19.58
C TYR A 42 2.32 -2.23 18.95
N PHE A 43 1.77 -2.70 17.84
CA PHE A 43 2.48 -3.64 16.99
C PHE A 43 3.76 -3.01 16.42
N PRO A 44 4.80 -3.81 16.13
CA PRO A 44 6.09 -3.31 15.63
C PRO A 44 6.04 -2.92 14.15
N PHE A 45 4.86 -2.48 13.67
CA PHE A 45 4.69 -1.95 12.33
C PHE A 45 3.75 -0.73 12.30
N THR A 46 3.96 0.15 11.31
CA THR A 46 3.21 1.39 11.10
C THR A 46 2.71 1.45 9.66
N PHE A 47 1.52 1.98 9.44
CA PHE A 47 0.98 2.24 8.11
C PHE A 47 1.10 3.70 7.73
N THR A 48 1.50 4.02 6.51
CA THR A 48 1.74 5.41 6.09
C THR A 48 0.80 5.81 4.97
N ASP A 49 -0.48 6.08 5.21
CA ASP A 49 -1.37 6.46 4.11
C ASP A 49 -0.92 7.75 3.42
N ILE A 50 -1.01 7.80 2.09
CA ILE A 50 -0.63 8.94 1.26
C ILE A 50 -1.72 9.28 0.26
N ARG A 51 -1.66 10.50 -0.27
CA ARG A 51 -2.54 10.91 -1.37
C ARG A 51 -2.42 9.96 -2.56
N GLY A 52 -3.57 9.61 -3.14
CA GLY A 52 -3.67 8.75 -4.30
C GLY A 52 -3.09 9.36 -5.58
N MET A 53 -2.95 8.51 -6.59
CA MET A 53 -2.64 8.93 -7.96
C MET A 53 -3.92 9.31 -8.68
N GLU A 54 -3.87 10.38 -9.48
CA GLU A 54 -5.02 10.88 -10.24
C GLU A 54 -4.67 10.99 -11.72
N GLN A 55 -5.69 10.92 -12.58
CA GLN A 55 -5.54 10.97 -14.03
C GLN A 55 -4.97 12.31 -14.51
N GLU A 56 -5.43 13.41 -13.92
CA GLU A 56 -4.96 14.76 -14.23
C GLU A 56 -3.65 15.04 -13.47
N GLU A 57 -2.61 15.42 -14.22
CA GLU A 57 -1.36 15.91 -13.63
C GLU A 57 -1.66 17.13 -12.75
N GLY A 58 -1.13 17.14 -11.52
CA GLY A 58 -1.39 18.21 -10.55
C GLY A 58 -2.58 17.99 -9.62
N ASN A 59 -3.30 16.87 -9.71
CA ASN A 59 -4.34 16.51 -8.72
C ASN A 59 -3.94 15.36 -7.78
N GLY A 60 -2.93 14.55 -8.15
CA GLY A 60 -2.44 13.43 -7.34
C GLY A 60 -1.20 13.76 -6.50
N VAL A 61 -0.64 12.75 -5.83
CA VAL A 61 0.67 12.89 -5.16
C VAL A 61 1.78 13.24 -6.17
N HIS A 62 2.60 14.24 -5.85
CA HIS A 62 3.69 14.64 -6.71
C HIS A 62 4.76 13.52 -6.80
N PRO A 63 5.20 13.08 -8.00
CA PRO A 63 6.11 11.93 -8.12
C PRO A 63 7.44 12.04 -7.36
N LYS A 64 7.98 13.27 -7.24
CA LYS A 64 9.18 13.52 -6.43
C LYS A 64 8.93 13.35 -4.93
N ASP A 65 7.72 13.61 -4.44
CA ASP A 65 7.37 13.38 -3.04
C ASP A 65 7.32 11.89 -2.74
N ILE A 66 6.88 11.06 -3.68
CA ILE A 66 6.88 9.60 -3.51
C ILE A 66 8.29 9.10 -3.23
N SER A 67 9.29 9.59 -3.97
CA SER A 67 10.70 9.23 -3.72
C SER A 67 11.16 9.66 -2.32
N LYS A 68 10.77 10.86 -1.89
CA LYS A 68 11.09 11.39 -0.56
C LYS A 68 10.39 10.60 0.55
N ILE A 69 9.14 10.20 0.34
CA ILE A 69 8.36 9.36 1.25
C ILE A 69 9.01 7.98 1.38
N LEU A 70 9.36 7.33 0.26
CA LEU A 70 10.02 6.01 0.28
C LEU A 70 11.32 6.04 1.09
N LEU A 71 12.07 7.15 0.99
CA LEU A 71 13.33 7.37 1.70
C LEU A 71 13.17 7.93 3.12
N GLY A 72 11.95 8.17 3.60
CA GLY A 72 11.68 8.63 4.96
C GLY A 72 11.89 10.14 5.22
N HIS A 73 12.03 10.92 4.15
CA HIS A 73 12.19 12.38 4.23
C HIS A 73 10.89 13.13 4.52
N VAL A 74 9.73 12.45 4.57
CA VAL A 74 8.43 13.08 4.79
C VAL A 74 7.84 12.62 6.11
N GLN A 75 7.57 13.56 7.02
CA GLN A 75 7.02 13.28 8.33
C GLN A 75 5.49 13.19 8.33
N ASN A 76 4.95 12.48 9.33
CA ASN A 76 3.51 12.46 9.62
C ASN A 76 2.94 13.88 9.76
N GLY A 77 1.81 14.15 9.11
CA GLY A 77 1.23 15.49 9.10
C GLY A 77 1.52 16.30 7.85
N TYR A 78 2.34 15.81 6.92
CA TYR A 78 2.65 16.55 5.71
C TYR A 78 1.46 16.57 4.75
N ILE A 79 0.97 17.75 4.41
CA ILE A 79 -0.09 17.93 3.40
C ILE A 79 0.57 17.89 2.02
N CYS A 80 0.24 16.88 1.22
CA CYS A 80 0.82 16.70 -0.10
C CYS A 80 0.35 17.81 -1.04
N ASN A 81 1.29 18.61 -1.51
CA ASN A 81 1.04 19.57 -2.58
C ASN A 81 1.25 18.87 -3.92
N ALA A 82 0.24 18.94 -4.79
CA ALA A 82 0.28 18.31 -6.09
C ALA A 82 1.04 19.14 -7.15
N GLU A 83 1.17 20.46 -6.93
CA GLU A 83 1.86 21.39 -7.82
C GLU A 83 3.37 21.46 -7.56
N SER A 84 3.81 21.25 -6.31
CA SER A 84 5.21 21.34 -5.93
C SER A 84 5.60 20.30 -4.89
N PRO A 85 6.79 19.69 -5.01
CA PRO A 85 7.27 18.74 -4.02
C PRO A 85 7.64 19.43 -2.71
N ILE A 86 7.64 18.69 -1.60
CA ILE A 86 8.13 19.17 -0.31
C ILE A 86 9.55 19.76 -0.45
N SER A 87 9.77 20.95 0.09
CA SER A 87 11.09 21.59 0.13
C SER A 87 11.87 21.15 1.37
N GLU A 88 13.21 21.26 1.33
CA GLU A 88 14.06 20.90 2.46
C GLU A 88 13.87 21.82 3.67
N GLY A 89 13.48 23.08 3.44
CA GLY A 89 13.11 24.03 4.50
C GLY A 89 11.70 23.81 5.08
N ASN A 90 10.95 22.81 4.62
CA ASN A 90 9.62 22.53 5.16
C ASN A 90 9.75 21.92 6.58
N PRO A 91 8.98 22.37 7.59
CA PRO A 91 9.03 21.80 8.94
C PRO A 91 8.71 20.30 9.04
N LYS A 92 8.06 19.72 8.02
CA LYS A 92 7.75 18.29 7.90
C LYS A 92 8.76 17.52 7.04
N TYR A 93 9.82 18.18 6.59
CA TYR A 93 10.93 17.52 5.92
C TYR A 93 11.90 16.94 6.96
N ASN A 94 12.22 15.66 6.82
CA ASN A 94 13.23 14.99 7.61
C ASN A 94 14.54 14.98 6.82
N GLU A 95 15.50 15.82 7.21
CA GLU A 95 16.78 15.95 6.51
C GLU A 95 17.62 14.67 6.57
N ASN A 96 17.60 13.98 7.72
CA ASN A 96 18.45 12.83 8.02
C ASN A 96 17.60 11.61 8.41
N PRO A 97 16.92 10.96 7.46
CA PRO A 97 16.04 9.83 7.75
C PRO A 97 16.83 8.60 8.17
N SER A 98 16.40 8.01 9.28
CA SER A 98 16.87 6.70 9.72
C SER A 98 16.18 5.58 8.94
N LEU A 99 16.66 4.34 9.07
CA LEU A 99 15.94 3.17 8.54
C LEU A 99 14.51 3.10 9.07
N ASN A 100 14.28 3.51 10.32
CA ASN A 100 12.94 3.58 10.93
C ASN A 100 12.07 4.69 10.34
N ASP A 101 12.53 5.51 9.42
CA ASP A 101 11.68 6.50 8.75
C ASP A 101 11.32 6.06 7.33
N ARG A 102 12.05 5.09 6.77
CA ARG A 102 11.90 4.60 5.40
C ARG A 102 10.71 3.67 5.25
N ILE A 103 10.19 3.61 4.02
CA ILE A 103 9.19 2.60 3.66
C ILE A 103 9.88 1.27 3.42
N HIS A 104 9.37 0.23 4.08
CA HIS A 104 9.94 -1.12 4.01
C HIS A 104 9.19 -2.06 3.05
N CYS A 105 7.94 -1.73 2.69
CA CYS A 105 7.18 -2.42 1.66
C CYS A 105 6.19 -1.44 1.04
N LEU A 106 6.19 -1.34 -0.28
CA LEU A 106 5.20 -0.56 -1.03
C LEU A 106 3.97 -1.43 -1.29
N VAL A 107 2.77 -0.91 -1.00
CA VAL A 107 1.51 -1.60 -1.31
C VAL A 107 0.62 -0.71 -2.14
N ALA A 108 0.12 -1.24 -3.26
CA ALA A 108 -0.93 -0.61 -4.06
C ALA A 108 -2.26 -1.32 -3.83
N VAL A 109 -3.34 -0.55 -3.59
CA VAL A 109 -4.70 -1.08 -3.40
C VAL A 109 -5.51 -0.83 -4.65
N ILE A 110 -6.03 -1.91 -5.26
CA ILE A 110 -6.60 -1.87 -6.60
C ILE A 110 -7.90 -2.67 -6.66
N PRO A 111 -9.04 -2.04 -6.96
CA PRO A 111 -10.27 -2.77 -7.23
C PRO A 111 -10.19 -3.71 -8.43
N ALA A 112 -10.66 -4.95 -8.28
CA ALA A 112 -10.64 -5.94 -9.36
C ALA A 112 -11.51 -5.52 -10.57
N ASN A 113 -12.57 -4.77 -10.31
CA ASN A 113 -13.48 -4.23 -11.33
C ASN A 113 -12.86 -3.08 -12.13
N SER A 114 -11.86 -2.37 -11.60
CA SER A 114 -11.23 -1.22 -12.26
C SER A 114 -10.00 -1.58 -13.09
N ILE A 115 -9.36 -2.74 -12.85
CA ILE A 115 -8.12 -3.15 -13.55
C ILE A 115 -8.21 -2.99 -15.07
N SER A 116 -9.31 -3.43 -15.67
CA SER A 116 -9.48 -3.37 -17.13
C SER A 116 -9.71 -1.95 -17.63
N LEU A 117 -10.30 -1.09 -16.79
CA LEU A 117 -10.68 0.28 -17.09
C LEU A 117 -9.61 1.31 -16.68
N MET A 118 -8.48 0.87 -16.10
CA MET A 118 -7.40 1.79 -15.77
C MET A 118 -6.87 2.49 -17.02
N GLU A 119 -6.86 3.82 -16.94
CA GLU A 119 -6.21 4.68 -17.92
C GLU A 119 -4.71 4.43 -17.99
N GLN A 120 -4.13 4.59 -19.18
CA GLN A 120 -2.71 4.38 -19.41
C GLN A 120 -1.84 5.32 -18.56
N THR A 121 -2.31 6.56 -18.34
CA THR A 121 -1.62 7.56 -17.51
C THR A 121 -1.44 7.08 -16.07
N VAL A 122 -2.48 6.51 -15.46
CA VAL A 122 -2.44 5.94 -14.09
C VAL A 122 -1.55 4.70 -14.04
N ILE A 123 -1.62 3.83 -15.07
CA ILE A 123 -0.74 2.67 -15.18
C ILE A 123 0.73 3.10 -15.21
N ASP A 124 1.05 4.13 -15.99
CA ASP A 124 2.42 4.63 -16.12
C ASP A 124 2.91 5.29 -14.82
N GLN A 125 2.05 6.01 -14.10
CA GLN A 125 2.37 6.55 -12.78
C GLN A 125 2.67 5.42 -11.77
N LEU A 126 1.80 4.40 -11.68
CA LEU A 126 2.01 3.24 -10.82
C LEU A 126 3.31 2.52 -11.15
N ARG A 127 3.61 2.34 -12.45
CA ARG A 127 4.87 1.75 -12.92
C ARG A 127 6.08 2.61 -12.54
N LYS A 128 6.02 3.93 -12.68
CA LYS A 128 7.11 4.84 -12.29
C LYS A 128 7.45 4.68 -10.81
N VAL A 129 6.45 4.64 -9.94
CA VAL A 129 6.65 4.41 -8.50
C VAL A 129 7.22 3.04 -8.22
N ARG A 130 6.69 2.02 -8.89
CA ARG A 130 7.19 0.66 -8.82
C ARG A 130 8.67 0.56 -9.20
N HIS A 131 9.08 1.21 -10.28
CA HIS A 131 10.48 1.26 -10.70
C HIS A 131 11.35 1.94 -9.65
N LYS A 132 10.88 3.06 -9.08
CA LYS A 132 11.61 3.74 -8.00
C LYS A 132 11.79 2.85 -6.77
N ALA A 133 10.73 2.15 -6.35
CA ALA A 133 10.80 1.20 -5.25
C ALA A 133 11.77 0.04 -5.54
N ARG A 134 11.75 -0.49 -6.77
CA ARG A 134 12.70 -1.54 -7.21
C ARG A 134 14.14 -1.06 -7.11
N ASP A 135 14.43 0.15 -7.57
CA ASP A 135 15.79 0.70 -7.56
C ASP A 135 16.29 0.95 -6.13
N LEU A 136 15.37 1.05 -5.16
CA LEU A 136 15.66 1.11 -3.72
C LEU A 136 15.65 -0.27 -3.04
N GLY A 137 15.43 -1.36 -3.78
CA GLY A 137 15.27 -2.71 -3.21
C GLY A 137 13.99 -2.94 -2.43
N ILE A 138 13.06 -1.98 -2.42
CA ILE A 138 11.82 -2.04 -1.62
C ILE A 138 10.85 -3.05 -2.27
N PRO A 139 10.38 -4.08 -1.51
CA PRO A 139 9.41 -5.03 -2.01
C PRO A 139 8.06 -4.38 -2.29
N GLN A 140 7.32 -4.96 -3.23
CA GLN A 140 6.10 -4.39 -3.78
C GLN A 140 4.97 -5.41 -3.74
N VAL A 141 3.81 -4.98 -3.27
CA VAL A 141 2.62 -5.81 -3.15
C VAL A 141 1.40 -5.10 -3.73
N ILE A 142 0.48 -5.86 -4.30
CA ILE A 142 -0.83 -5.36 -4.69
C ILE A 142 -1.90 -6.05 -3.85
N ILE A 143 -2.78 -5.27 -3.23
CA ILE A 143 -4.02 -5.77 -2.65
C ILE A 143 -5.12 -5.55 -3.69
N MET A 144 -5.60 -6.64 -4.27
CA MET A 144 -6.68 -6.60 -5.26
C MET A 144 -8.02 -6.74 -4.55
N THR A 145 -8.73 -5.63 -4.36
CA THR A 145 -10.01 -5.56 -3.61
C THR A 145 -11.21 -5.85 -4.51
N LYS A 146 -12.43 -5.92 -3.94
CA LYS A 146 -13.70 -6.04 -4.69
C LYS A 146 -13.75 -7.25 -5.65
N VAL A 147 -13.17 -8.36 -5.21
CA VAL A 147 -13.06 -9.60 -6.01
C VAL A 147 -14.41 -10.30 -6.19
N ASP A 148 -15.30 -10.12 -5.23
CA ASP A 148 -16.68 -10.56 -5.23
C ASP A 148 -17.51 -9.85 -6.30
N GLU A 149 -17.36 -8.54 -6.47
CA GLU A 149 -18.09 -7.76 -7.48
C GLU A 149 -17.81 -8.23 -8.92
N VAL A 150 -16.61 -8.77 -9.16
CA VAL A 150 -16.25 -9.26 -10.50
C VAL A 150 -16.59 -10.73 -10.71
N CYS A 151 -16.92 -11.52 -9.69
CA CYS A 151 -17.09 -12.97 -9.87
C CYS A 151 -18.24 -13.52 -9.00
N PRO A 152 -19.40 -13.87 -9.59
CA PRO A 152 -20.53 -14.41 -8.84
C PRO A 152 -20.19 -15.66 -8.00
N LEU A 153 -19.27 -16.50 -8.48
CA LEU A 153 -18.77 -17.66 -7.74
C LEU A 153 -18.04 -17.26 -6.45
N VAL A 154 -17.28 -16.16 -6.48
CA VAL A 154 -16.53 -15.65 -5.32
C VAL A 154 -17.44 -14.85 -4.41
N GLN A 155 -18.43 -14.15 -4.98
CA GLN A 155 -19.49 -13.50 -4.23
C GLN A 155 -20.28 -14.51 -3.38
N SER A 156 -20.59 -15.69 -3.92
CA SER A 156 -21.29 -16.75 -3.19
C SER A 156 -20.39 -17.61 -2.31
N ASN A 157 -19.14 -17.84 -2.70
CA ASN A 157 -18.16 -18.60 -1.92
C ASN A 157 -16.75 -18.02 -2.07
N LEU A 158 -16.31 -17.30 -1.04
CA LEU A 158 -15.02 -16.61 -1.01
C LEU A 158 -13.82 -17.57 -1.00
N GLU A 159 -13.96 -18.82 -0.56
CA GLU A 159 -12.90 -19.84 -0.65
C GLU A 159 -12.47 -20.09 -2.10
N LYS A 160 -13.37 -19.82 -3.06
CA LYS A 160 -13.08 -19.97 -4.49
C LYS A 160 -12.21 -18.84 -5.06
N VAL A 161 -11.81 -17.85 -4.27
CA VAL A 161 -11.04 -16.68 -4.76
C VAL A 161 -9.77 -17.08 -5.51
N TYR A 162 -8.97 -18.01 -4.99
CA TYR A 162 -7.72 -18.46 -5.63
C TYR A 162 -7.93 -19.56 -6.68
N THR A 163 -9.11 -20.17 -6.77
CA THR A 163 -9.40 -21.25 -7.73
C THR A 163 -10.22 -20.74 -8.92
N SER A 164 -10.95 -19.64 -8.76
CA SER A 164 -11.75 -19.00 -9.79
C SER A 164 -10.90 -18.57 -11.00
N LYS A 165 -11.30 -19.05 -12.19
CA LYS A 165 -10.67 -18.65 -13.46
C LYS A 165 -10.78 -17.14 -13.69
N LYS A 166 -11.88 -16.51 -13.28
CA LYS A 166 -12.11 -15.06 -13.48
C LYS A 166 -11.18 -14.23 -12.61
N ILE A 167 -10.98 -14.61 -11.35
CA ILE A 167 -10.02 -13.94 -10.46
C ILE A 167 -8.58 -14.16 -10.95
N LYS A 168 -8.20 -15.39 -11.30
CA LYS A 168 -6.86 -15.65 -11.88
C LYS A 168 -6.59 -14.81 -13.12
N LYS A 169 -7.59 -14.61 -14.00
CA LYS A 169 -7.47 -13.73 -15.16
C LYS A 169 -7.23 -12.28 -14.75
N LYS A 170 -7.98 -11.76 -13.77
CA LYS A 170 -7.79 -10.40 -13.24
C LYS A 170 -6.42 -10.20 -12.58
N MET A 171 -5.93 -11.17 -11.82
CA MET A 171 -4.58 -11.13 -11.25
C MET A 171 -3.50 -11.08 -12.34
N LYS A 172 -3.63 -11.91 -13.39
CA LYS A 172 -2.71 -11.89 -14.55
C LYS A 172 -2.75 -10.56 -15.30
N GLU A 173 -3.95 -10.03 -15.53
CA GLU A 173 -4.14 -8.73 -16.17
C GLU A 173 -3.48 -7.61 -15.36
N CYS A 174 -3.71 -7.59 -14.04
CA CYS A 174 -3.07 -6.66 -13.11
C CYS A 174 -1.55 -6.77 -13.15
N SER A 175 -1.02 -8.00 -13.11
CA SER A 175 0.40 -8.30 -13.20
C SER A 175 1.03 -7.76 -14.48
N ILE A 176 0.40 -7.98 -15.64
CA ILE A 176 0.87 -7.47 -16.94
C ILE A 176 0.80 -5.94 -16.99
N LYS A 177 -0.31 -5.36 -16.56
CA LYS A 177 -0.50 -3.90 -16.56
C LYS A 177 0.51 -3.21 -15.65
N LEU A 178 0.80 -3.74 -14.46
CA LEU A 178 1.61 -3.01 -13.48
C LEU A 178 3.05 -3.50 -13.36
N GLY A 179 3.38 -4.66 -13.94
CA GLY A 179 4.72 -5.24 -13.89
C GLY A 179 5.07 -5.83 -12.52
N VAL A 180 4.08 -6.27 -11.76
CA VAL A 180 4.24 -6.94 -10.46
C VAL A 180 3.99 -8.44 -10.63
N PRO A 181 4.82 -9.34 -10.08
CA PRO A 181 4.60 -10.78 -10.13
C PRO A 181 3.25 -11.20 -9.53
N VAL A 182 2.61 -12.22 -10.08
CA VAL A 182 1.27 -12.69 -9.63
C VAL A 182 1.28 -13.14 -8.16
N ASN A 183 2.39 -13.69 -7.66
CA ASN A 183 2.57 -14.08 -6.26
C ASN A 183 2.68 -12.89 -5.29
N CYS A 184 2.83 -11.66 -5.81
CA CYS A 184 2.78 -10.42 -5.03
C CYS A 184 1.41 -9.72 -5.12
N ILE A 185 0.38 -10.40 -5.64
CA ILE A 185 -0.99 -9.89 -5.75
C ILE A 185 -1.88 -10.70 -4.82
N PHE A 186 -2.49 -10.04 -3.84
CA PHE A 186 -3.37 -10.66 -2.85
C PHE A 186 -4.82 -10.24 -3.09
N PRO A 187 -5.68 -11.13 -3.60
CA PRO A 187 -7.11 -10.87 -3.73
C PRO A 187 -7.81 -10.85 -2.37
N VAL A 188 -8.59 -9.81 -2.09
CA VAL A 188 -9.38 -9.65 -0.86
C VAL A 188 -10.77 -9.12 -1.17
N LYS A 189 -11.72 -9.40 -0.28
CA LYS A 189 -13.06 -8.77 -0.26
C LYS A 189 -13.05 -7.62 0.75
N ASN A 190 -13.71 -6.52 0.43
CA ASN A 190 -13.87 -5.39 1.36
C ASN A 190 -15.06 -5.65 2.29
N TYR A 191 -14.93 -5.22 3.54
CA TYR A 191 -16.06 -5.14 4.47
C TYR A 191 -16.95 -3.94 4.12
N TYR A 192 -18.23 -4.17 3.86
CA TYR A 192 -19.19 -3.06 3.69
C TYR A 192 -20.60 -3.37 4.20
N ASP A 193 -21.11 -4.59 4.00
CA ASP A 193 -22.45 -5.01 4.45
C ASP A 193 -22.39 -6.15 5.49
N GLU A 194 -21.22 -6.71 5.73
CA GLU A 194 -21.05 -7.90 6.56
C GLU A 194 -20.84 -7.56 8.03
N GLY A 195 -21.54 -8.30 8.90
CA GLY A 195 -21.32 -8.24 10.34
C GLY A 195 -19.94 -8.77 10.74
N PRO A 196 -19.45 -8.43 11.95
CA PRO A 196 -18.21 -8.97 12.49
C PRO A 196 -18.25 -10.52 12.51
N GLY A 197 -17.15 -11.16 12.12
CA GLY A 197 -16.97 -12.63 12.23
C GLY A 197 -16.96 -13.42 10.91
N ASN A 198 -16.75 -12.79 9.75
CA ASN A 198 -16.55 -13.53 8.51
C ASN A 198 -15.12 -14.11 8.43
N THR A 199 -15.00 -15.39 8.76
CA THR A 199 -13.71 -16.08 8.89
C THR A 199 -12.94 -16.12 7.56
N GLU A 200 -13.62 -16.28 6.44
CA GLU A 200 -13.00 -16.33 5.12
C GLU A 200 -12.38 -14.99 4.73
N MET A 201 -13.08 -13.88 4.99
CA MET A 201 -12.56 -12.53 4.76
C MET A 201 -11.36 -12.24 5.66
N ASP A 202 -11.46 -12.57 6.95
CA ASP A 202 -10.36 -12.41 7.90
C ASP A 202 -9.13 -13.22 7.48
N ILE A 203 -9.31 -14.47 7.02
CA ILE A 203 -8.20 -15.29 6.52
C ILE A 203 -7.50 -14.63 5.34
N LEU A 204 -8.24 -14.05 4.38
CA LEU A 204 -7.62 -13.38 3.22
C LEU A 204 -6.85 -12.13 3.63
N ILE A 205 -7.44 -11.28 4.47
CA ILE A 205 -6.82 -10.03 4.93
C ILE A 205 -5.59 -10.34 5.80
N LEU A 206 -5.69 -11.29 6.73
CA LEU A 206 -4.59 -11.70 7.59
C LEU A 206 -3.45 -12.35 6.79
N LYS A 207 -3.77 -13.16 5.76
CA LYS A 207 -2.74 -13.70 4.86
C LYS A 207 -2.03 -12.61 4.07
N ALA A 208 -2.75 -11.62 3.55
CA ALA A 208 -2.15 -10.48 2.86
C ALA A 208 -1.24 -9.69 3.82
N LEU A 209 -1.73 -9.40 5.04
CA LEU A 209 -0.97 -8.72 6.07
C LEU A 209 0.30 -9.46 6.45
N LEU A 210 0.21 -10.76 6.72
CA LEU A 210 1.35 -11.58 7.08
C LEU A 210 2.45 -11.52 6.01
N ASN A 211 2.09 -11.62 4.73
CA ASN A 211 3.08 -11.54 3.65
C ASN A 211 3.71 -10.15 3.54
N ILE A 212 2.93 -9.07 3.69
CA ILE A 212 3.47 -7.70 3.67
C ILE A 212 4.41 -7.47 4.86
N VAL A 213 4.06 -7.95 6.06
CA VAL A 213 4.93 -7.90 7.25
C VAL A 213 6.24 -8.64 6.99
N ASN A 214 6.17 -9.82 6.40
CA ASN A 214 7.34 -10.64 6.11
C ASN A 214 8.25 -9.96 5.10
N PHE A 215 7.72 -9.48 3.98
CA PHE A 215 8.52 -8.73 3.00
C PHE A 215 9.18 -7.49 3.59
N ALA A 216 8.44 -6.71 4.39
CA ALA A 216 9.01 -5.57 5.10
C ALA A 216 10.09 -5.99 6.11
N SER A 217 9.94 -7.16 6.75
CA SER A 217 10.91 -7.71 7.68
C SER A 217 12.20 -8.10 6.98
N ASP A 218 12.09 -8.83 5.88
CA ASP A 218 13.22 -9.34 5.11
C ASP A 218 14.02 -8.16 4.56
N TYR A 219 13.36 -7.15 3.99
CA TYR A 219 14.01 -5.90 3.56
C TYR A 219 14.80 -5.22 4.70
N VAL A 220 14.21 -5.09 5.90
CA VAL A 220 14.90 -4.48 7.04
C VAL A 220 16.13 -5.29 7.47
N GLN A 221 16.03 -6.63 7.42
CA GLN A 221 17.14 -7.52 7.73
C GLN A 221 18.27 -7.32 6.71
N ASP A 222 17.95 -7.34 5.42
CA ASP A 222 18.93 -7.12 4.34
C ASP A 222 19.62 -5.75 4.45
N GLN A 223 18.87 -4.69 4.74
CA GLN A 223 19.47 -3.35 4.94
C GLN A 223 20.42 -3.32 6.15
N THR A 224 20.05 -4.01 7.22
CA THR A 224 20.85 -4.09 8.44
C THR A 224 22.16 -4.84 8.21
N ASP A 225 22.09 -5.97 7.51
CA ASP A 225 23.27 -6.80 7.25
C ASP A 225 24.25 -6.10 6.32
N ASN A 226 23.74 -5.33 5.35
CA ASN A 226 24.58 -4.48 4.50
C ASN A 226 25.24 -3.32 5.26
N GLU A 227 24.57 -2.71 6.25
CA GLU A 227 25.20 -1.68 7.10
C GLU A 227 26.39 -2.27 7.88
N PHE A 228 26.26 -3.49 8.44
CA PHE A 228 27.33 -4.16 9.19
C PHE A 228 28.52 -4.64 8.35
N MET A 229 28.33 -4.92 7.06
CA MET A 229 29.43 -5.32 6.17
C MET A 229 30.24 -4.14 5.64
N ASN A 230 29.75 -2.92 5.79
CA ASN A 230 30.38 -1.69 5.31
C ASN A 230 31.01 -0.84 6.43
N GLU A 231 30.96 -1.32 7.68
CA GLU A 231 31.72 -0.79 8.84
C GLU A 231 33.03 -1.58 9.04
#